data_AF-A0A914D906-F1
#
_entry.id   AF-A0A914D906-F1
#
_cell.length_a   1.000
_cell.length_b   1.000
_cell.length_c   1.000
_cell.angle_alpha   90.00
_cell.angle_beta   90.00
_cell.angle_gamma   90.00
#
_symmetry.space_group_name_H-M   'P 1'
#
loop_
_entity.id
_entity.type
_entity.pdbx_description
1 polymer ?
#
loop_
_entity_poly.entity_id
_entity_poly.type
_entity_poly.pdbx_seq_one_letter_code
_entity_poly.pdbx_strand_id
1 'polypeptide(L)'
;MSKRTREAQRQLNYALIMQSISPLITVFLPTTITGTCLLLRLETSGIGILIMCAVGWITAINPTSAILFVAPYRQAFLSSGYYLLTLLLLYTTSLTTAQTTKNYDVVVYGATGSGVIAAVTAARGGVHVALVEPKRHIGGMVSGGLSTTDIGNASVIGGYVQEIYRRGAAYYNIDFTWYLEPHIAEKVFNDMVNEAGVEVFYNSRLKEQNGVMKQGGKIVSITTENNVTFQAKVFIDATYEGDLMAFAGVSYIVGREGQSQYGESRAGIRK
;
A
#
# COMPACT_ATOMS: atom_id res chain seq x y z
N MET A 1 -2.76 -32.92 56.53
CA MET A 1 -2.60 -31.89 55.46
C MET A 1 -3.32 -30.62 55.89
N SER A 2 -2.61 -29.48 55.97
CA SER A 2 -3.18 -28.22 56.50
C SER A 2 -4.23 -27.61 55.55
N LYS A 3 -5.13 -26.77 56.07
CA LYS A 3 -6.14 -26.06 55.27
C LYS A 3 -5.50 -25.22 54.15
N ARG A 4 -4.39 -24.55 54.45
CA ARG A 4 -3.59 -23.79 53.46
C ARG A 4 -3.02 -24.69 52.36
N THR A 5 -2.52 -25.87 52.70
CA THR A 5 -1.97 -26.82 51.72
C THR A 5 -3.06 -27.33 50.76
N ARG A 6 -4.28 -27.57 51.26
CA ARG A 6 -5.42 -28.00 50.41
C ARG A 6 -5.86 -26.90 49.45
N GLU A 7 -5.86 -25.65 49.91
CA GLU A 7 -6.25 -24.51 49.09
C GLU A 7 -5.24 -24.21 47.97
N ALA A 8 -3.94 -24.26 48.29
CA ALA A 8 -2.88 -24.13 47.29
C ALA A 8 -2.93 -25.24 46.24
N GLN A 9 -3.17 -26.49 46.66
CA GLN A 9 -3.34 -27.61 45.72
C GLN A 9 -4.55 -27.40 44.80
N ARG A 10 -5.66 -26.87 45.33
CA ARG A 10 -6.85 -26.57 44.52
C ARG A 10 -6.57 -25.50 43.46
N GLN A 11 -5.86 -24.44 43.84
CA GLN A 11 -5.46 -23.36 42.91
C GLN A 11 -4.53 -23.87 41.82
N LEU A 12 -3.56 -24.71 42.18
CA LEU A 12 -2.65 -25.33 41.22
C LEU A 12 -3.39 -26.24 40.23
N ASN A 13 -4.36 -27.03 40.72
CA ASN A 13 -5.17 -27.88 39.85
C ASN A 13 -5.98 -27.04 38.83
N TYR A 14 -6.55 -25.90 39.23
CA TYR A 14 -7.23 -25.00 38.28
C TYR A 14 -6.27 -24.41 37.24
N ALA A 15 -5.07 -24.02 37.66
CA ALA A 15 -4.05 -23.53 36.72
C ALA A 15 -3.66 -24.62 35.71
N LEU A 16 -3.41 -25.85 36.17
CA LEU A 16 -3.07 -26.99 35.29
C LEU A 16 -4.18 -27.34 34.30
N ILE A 17 -5.45 -27.27 34.72
CA ILE A 17 -6.60 -27.46 33.81
C ILE A 17 -6.57 -26.39 32.72
N MET A 18 -6.38 -25.12 33.07
CA MET A 18 -6.32 -24.03 32.10
C MET A 18 -5.11 -24.15 31.16
N GLN A 19 -3.95 -24.58 31.67
CA GLN A 19 -2.76 -24.83 30.86
C GLN A 19 -2.94 -26.01 29.90
N SER A 20 -3.78 -26.98 30.26
CA SER A 20 -4.11 -28.12 29.39
C SER A 20 -5.13 -27.76 28.30
N ILE A 21 -6.08 -26.86 28.60
CA ILE A 21 -7.10 -26.40 27.64
C ILE A 21 -6.51 -25.37 26.65
N SER A 22 -5.57 -24.53 27.09
CA SER A 22 -5.04 -23.43 26.28
C SER A 22 -4.47 -23.89 24.91
N PRO A 23 -3.57 -24.89 24.82
CA PRO A 23 -3.08 -25.40 23.53
C PRO A 23 -4.18 -25.95 22.63
N LEU A 24 -5.24 -26.52 23.21
CA LEU A 24 -6.38 -27.05 22.47
C LEU A 24 -7.04 -25.95 21.62
N ILE A 25 -7.17 -24.76 22.21
CA ILE A 25 -7.82 -23.61 21.57
C ILE A 25 -6.84 -22.83 20.69
N THR A 26 -5.60 -22.63 21.15
CA THR A 26 -4.66 -21.72 20.49
C THR A 26 -3.78 -22.39 19.43
N VAL A 27 -3.62 -23.71 19.49
CA VAL A 27 -2.75 -24.47 18.57
C VAL A 27 -3.55 -25.52 17.80
N PHE A 28 -4.26 -26.41 18.49
CA PHE A 28 -4.91 -27.55 17.82
C PHE A 28 -6.13 -27.13 16.99
N LEU A 29 -6.98 -26.23 17.49
CA LEU A 29 -8.15 -25.77 16.74
C LEU A 29 -7.75 -25.01 15.45
N PRO A 30 -6.84 -24.02 15.46
CA PRO A 30 -6.44 -23.30 14.24
C PRO A 30 -5.71 -24.18 13.23
N THR A 31 -4.83 -25.07 13.68
CA THR A 31 -4.10 -25.99 12.78
C THR A 31 -5.04 -26.99 12.12
N THR A 32 -6.03 -27.50 12.85
CA THR A 32 -7.07 -28.39 12.31
C THR A 32 -7.91 -27.65 11.26
N ILE A 33 -8.40 -26.45 11.57
CA ILE A 33 -9.17 -25.62 10.62
C ILE A 33 -8.38 -25.39 9.34
N THR A 34 -7.09 -25.07 9.47
CA THR A 34 -6.20 -24.84 8.31
C THR A 34 -6.03 -26.09 7.46
N GLY A 35 -5.75 -27.23 8.10
CA GLY A 35 -5.61 -28.51 7.41
C GLY A 35 -6.89 -28.90 6.67
N THR A 36 -8.05 -28.68 7.29
CA THR A 36 -9.36 -28.94 6.66
C THR A 36 -9.63 -27.98 5.50
N CYS A 37 -9.36 -26.68 5.65
CA CYS A 37 -9.51 -25.71 4.55
C CYS A 37 -8.63 -26.07 3.34
N LEU A 38 -7.41 -26.54 3.57
CA LEU A 38 -6.50 -27.00 2.51
C LEU A 38 -7.06 -28.23 1.79
N LEU A 39 -7.59 -29.21 2.53
CA LEU A 39 -8.22 -30.41 1.96
C LEU A 39 -9.46 -30.09 1.13
N LEU A 40 -10.24 -29.09 1.54
CA LEU A 40 -11.46 -28.65 0.86
C LEU A 40 -11.22 -27.63 -0.26
N ARG A 41 -9.96 -27.27 -0.55
CA ARG A 41 -9.57 -26.22 -1.52
C ARG A 41 -10.27 -24.87 -1.27
N LEU A 42 -10.50 -24.55 0.00
CA LEU A 42 -11.03 -23.24 0.40
C LEU A 42 -9.89 -22.21 0.42
N GLU A 43 -10.21 -20.99 0.02
CA GLU A 43 -9.25 -19.88 -0.01
C GLU A 43 -8.84 -19.48 1.43
N THR A 44 -7.54 -19.46 1.70
CA THR A 44 -6.98 -19.22 3.05
C THR A 44 -6.30 -17.86 3.20
N SER A 45 -6.43 -16.99 2.20
CA SER A 45 -5.88 -15.63 2.22
C SER A 45 -6.43 -14.85 3.44
N GLY A 46 -5.55 -14.55 4.39
CA GLY A 46 -5.88 -13.83 5.63
C GLY A 46 -5.95 -14.70 6.90
N ILE A 47 -6.16 -16.02 6.78
CA ILE A 47 -6.22 -16.92 7.94
C ILE A 47 -4.82 -17.15 8.55
N GLY A 48 -3.77 -17.10 7.73
CA GLY A 48 -2.38 -17.29 8.15
C GLY A 48 -1.95 -16.38 9.30
N ILE A 49 -2.29 -15.10 9.25
CA ILE A 49 -1.94 -14.13 10.31
C ILE A 49 -2.69 -14.47 11.60
N LEU A 50 -3.98 -14.81 11.52
CA LEU A 50 -4.78 -15.20 12.68
C LEU A 50 -4.21 -16.45 13.37
N ILE A 51 -3.73 -17.43 12.60
CA ILE A 51 -3.09 -18.65 13.12
C ILE A 51 -1.76 -18.30 13.79
N MET A 52 -0.90 -17.51 13.15
CA MET A 52 0.39 -17.11 13.74
C MET A 52 0.18 -16.33 15.04
N CYS A 53 -0.82 -15.44 15.08
CA CYS A 53 -1.22 -14.75 16.30
C CYS A 53 -1.73 -15.72 17.37
N ALA A 54 -2.65 -16.63 17.03
CA ALA A 54 -3.20 -17.61 17.97
C ALA A 54 -2.10 -18.51 18.57
N VAL A 55 -1.20 -19.03 17.75
CA VAL A 55 -0.06 -19.84 18.19
C VAL A 55 0.91 -19.01 19.03
N GLY A 56 1.19 -17.76 18.65
CA GLY A 56 2.05 -16.88 19.44
C GLY A 56 1.53 -16.62 20.86
N TRP A 57 0.22 -16.54 21.03
CA TRP A 57 -0.42 -16.25 22.31
C TRP A 57 -0.26 -17.36 23.35
N ILE A 58 0.05 -18.61 22.96
CA ILE A 58 0.23 -19.70 23.94
C ILE A 58 1.38 -19.41 24.92
N THR A 59 2.45 -18.76 24.43
CA THR A 59 3.61 -18.41 25.25
C THR A 59 3.28 -17.35 26.29
N ALA A 60 2.30 -16.49 26.01
CA ALA A 60 1.77 -15.50 26.94
C ALA A 60 0.73 -16.12 27.90
N ILE A 61 -0.23 -16.90 27.41
CA ILE A 61 -1.35 -17.44 28.21
C ILE A 61 -0.87 -18.45 29.27
N ASN A 62 0.13 -19.27 28.93
CA ASN A 62 0.59 -20.36 29.78
C ASN A 62 1.11 -19.89 31.16
N PRO A 63 2.03 -18.90 31.26
CA PRO A 63 2.44 -18.33 32.54
C PRO A 63 1.33 -17.48 33.21
N THR A 64 0.49 -16.79 32.43
CA THR A 64 -0.57 -15.92 32.98
C THR A 64 -1.61 -16.70 33.76
N SER A 65 -1.97 -17.92 33.35
CA SER A 65 -2.90 -18.77 34.10
C SER A 65 -2.37 -19.11 35.50
N ALA A 66 -1.09 -19.45 35.63
CA ALA A 66 -0.46 -19.67 36.93
C ALA A 66 -0.45 -18.40 37.80
N ILE A 67 -0.13 -17.25 37.21
CA ILE A 67 -0.14 -15.95 37.91
C ILE A 67 -1.56 -15.55 38.35
N LEU A 68 -2.59 -15.84 37.56
CA LEU A 68 -3.98 -15.48 37.87
C LEU A 68 -4.60 -16.39 38.94
N PHE A 69 -4.43 -17.71 38.82
CA PHE A 69 -5.14 -18.68 39.67
C PHE A 69 -4.42 -19.03 40.97
N VAL A 70 -3.08 -18.89 41.02
CA VAL A 70 -2.29 -19.24 42.20
C VAL A 70 -1.90 -17.98 42.97
N ALA A 71 -2.51 -17.81 44.14
CA ALA A 71 -2.38 -16.57 44.91
C ALA A 71 -0.92 -16.19 45.29
N PRO A 72 -0.03 -17.13 45.67
CA PRO A 72 1.38 -16.83 45.89
C PRO A 72 2.10 -16.27 44.66
N TYR A 73 1.85 -16.81 43.47
CA TYR A 73 2.46 -16.32 42.23
C TYR A 73 1.92 -14.95 41.84
N ARG A 74 0.62 -14.71 42.04
CA ARG A 74 0.01 -13.39 41.84
C ARG A 74 0.65 -12.32 42.73
N GLN A 75 0.84 -12.63 44.01
CA GLN A 75 1.44 -11.71 44.97
C GLN A 75 2.90 -11.43 44.64
N ALA A 76 3.68 -12.45 44.25
CA ALA A 76 5.06 -12.28 43.81
C ALA A 76 5.18 -11.45 42.52
N PHE A 77 4.25 -11.60 41.58
CA PHE A 77 4.20 -10.81 40.35
C PHE A 77 3.86 -9.34 40.61
N LEU A 78 2.91 -9.07 41.52
CA LEU A 78 2.53 -7.71 41.88
C LEU A 78 3.61 -7.00 42.72
N SER A 79 4.35 -7.73 43.56
CA SER A 79 5.40 -7.15 44.39
C SER A 79 6.72 -6.88 43.65
N SER A 80 6.95 -7.53 42.51
CA SER A 80 8.19 -7.42 41.73
C SER A 80 8.20 -6.27 40.71
N GLY A 81 7.09 -5.55 40.52
CA GLY A 81 7.02 -4.41 39.60
C GLY A 81 6.93 -4.77 38.11
N TYR A 82 7.03 -6.06 37.74
CA TYR A 82 6.95 -6.52 36.34
C TYR A 82 5.63 -6.18 35.65
N TYR A 83 4.55 -5.96 36.41
CA TYR A 83 3.27 -5.52 35.88
C TYR A 83 3.36 -4.17 35.14
N LEU A 84 4.23 -3.25 35.57
CA LEU A 84 4.48 -1.97 34.89
C LEU A 84 5.15 -2.18 33.54
N LEU A 85 6.08 -3.14 33.44
CA LEU A 85 6.77 -3.49 32.20
C LEU A 85 5.81 -4.15 31.20
N THR A 86 4.90 -5.01 31.67
CA THR A 86 3.83 -5.58 30.83
C THR A 86 2.83 -4.53 30.36
N LEU A 87 2.46 -3.57 31.21
CA LEU A 87 1.59 -2.45 30.83
C LEU A 87 2.27 -1.52 29.81
N LEU A 88 3.58 -1.28 29.96
CA LEU A 88 4.36 -0.51 29.00
C LEU A 88 4.46 -1.21 27.64
N LEU A 89 4.72 -2.52 27.60
CA LEU A 89 4.72 -3.29 26.35
C LEU A 89 3.35 -3.26 25.66
N LEU A 90 2.26 -3.43 26.42
CA LEU A 90 0.88 -3.33 25.90
C LEU A 90 0.53 -1.92 25.39
N TYR A 91 1.12 -0.89 25.99
CA TYR A 91 0.98 0.49 25.52
C TYR A 91 1.72 0.70 24.20
N THR A 92 2.94 0.15 24.06
CA THR A 92 3.72 0.28 22.80
C THR A 92 3.09 -0.45 21.61
N THR A 93 2.35 -1.54 21.83
CA THR A 93 1.61 -2.23 20.76
C THR A 93 0.32 -1.54 20.35
N SER A 94 -0.16 -0.58 21.14
CA SER A 94 -1.37 0.20 20.87
C SER A 94 -1.12 1.52 20.14
N LEU A 95 0.15 1.85 19.83
CA LEU A 95 0.52 2.94 18.95
C LEU A 95 0.09 2.59 17.53
N THR A 96 -1.19 2.83 17.24
CA THR A 96 -1.73 2.81 15.90
C THR A 96 -0.94 3.83 15.10
N THR A 97 -0.27 3.41 14.02
CA THR A 97 0.39 4.32 13.08
C THR A 97 -0.63 5.36 12.62
N ALA A 98 -0.44 6.61 13.05
CA ALA A 98 -1.34 7.70 12.69
C ALA A 98 -1.32 7.86 11.15
N GLN A 99 -2.49 7.70 10.55
CA GLN A 99 -2.68 7.91 9.11
C GLN A 99 -2.50 9.39 8.80
N THR A 100 -1.46 9.74 8.04
CA THR A 100 -1.17 11.14 7.70
C THR A 100 -2.01 11.54 6.49
N THR A 101 -2.91 12.51 6.66
CA THR A 101 -3.75 13.01 5.56
C THR A 101 -3.16 14.29 4.97
N LYS A 102 -3.07 14.35 3.64
CA LYS A 102 -2.62 15.51 2.87
C LYS A 102 -3.68 15.89 1.82
N ASN A 103 -3.86 17.19 1.62
CA ASN A 103 -4.87 17.75 0.73
C ASN A 103 -4.22 18.44 -0.46
N TYR A 104 -4.70 18.13 -1.66
CA TYR A 104 -4.26 18.73 -2.92
C TYR A 104 -5.47 19.08 -3.79
N ASP A 105 -5.27 19.88 -4.84
CA ASP A 105 -6.30 20.07 -5.85
C ASP A 105 -6.31 18.88 -6.82
N VAL A 106 -5.13 18.43 -7.21
CA VAL A 106 -4.92 17.29 -8.13
C VAL A 106 -3.93 16.30 -7.51
N VAL A 107 -4.28 15.02 -7.56
CA VAL A 107 -3.36 13.92 -7.27
C VAL A 107 -3.15 13.13 -8.55
N VAL A 108 -1.90 13.00 -8.97
CA VAL A 108 -1.48 12.13 -10.08
C VAL A 108 -0.84 10.89 -9.48
N TYR A 109 -1.40 9.72 -9.75
CA TYR A 109 -0.85 8.44 -9.29
C TYR A 109 -0.12 7.75 -10.45
N GLY A 110 1.19 7.53 -10.28
CA GLY A 110 2.11 7.07 -11.32
C GLY A 110 2.89 8.22 -11.95
N ALA A 111 4.21 8.19 -11.83
CA ALA A 111 5.12 9.18 -12.39
C ALA A 111 5.78 8.66 -13.68
N THR A 112 4.96 8.15 -14.61
CA THR A 112 5.39 7.93 -16.00
C THR A 112 5.58 9.28 -16.70
N GLY A 113 6.12 9.29 -17.92
CA GLY A 113 6.26 10.53 -18.70
C GLY A 113 4.94 11.32 -18.83
N SER A 114 3.80 10.65 -19.01
CA SER A 114 2.48 11.30 -19.04
C SER A 114 2.07 11.82 -17.65
N GLY A 115 2.34 11.07 -16.58
CA GLY A 115 2.06 11.50 -15.21
C GLY A 115 2.84 12.74 -14.80
N VAL A 116 4.14 12.79 -15.13
CA VAL A 116 4.98 13.96 -14.90
C VAL A 116 4.43 15.17 -15.67
N ILE A 117 4.13 15.02 -16.96
CA ILE A 117 3.61 16.14 -17.76
C ILE A 117 2.22 16.57 -17.31
N ALA A 118 1.34 15.65 -16.90
CA ALA A 118 0.04 16.00 -16.34
C ALA A 118 0.20 16.81 -15.05
N ALA A 119 1.10 16.40 -14.15
CA ALA A 119 1.37 17.12 -12.91
C ALA A 119 1.96 18.51 -13.16
N VAL A 120 2.97 18.62 -14.03
CA VAL A 120 3.59 19.90 -14.43
C VAL A 120 2.57 20.83 -15.08
N THR A 121 1.71 20.30 -15.95
CA THR A 121 0.67 21.09 -16.62
C THR A 121 -0.33 21.64 -15.62
N ALA A 122 -0.83 20.79 -14.70
CA ALA A 122 -1.75 21.22 -13.65
C ALA A 122 -1.11 22.28 -12.74
N ALA A 123 0.13 22.05 -12.29
CA ALA A 123 0.82 22.99 -11.40
C ALA A 123 1.12 24.34 -12.08
N ARG A 124 1.53 24.34 -13.36
CA ARG A 124 1.67 25.58 -14.16
C ARG A 124 0.33 26.29 -14.37
N GLY A 125 -0.79 25.58 -14.27
CA GLY A 125 -2.15 26.14 -14.23
C GLY A 125 -2.53 26.76 -12.89
N GLY A 126 -1.65 26.74 -11.88
CA GLY A 126 -1.83 27.40 -10.60
C GLY A 126 -2.54 26.58 -9.53
N VAL A 127 -2.68 25.26 -9.70
CA VAL A 127 -3.30 24.38 -8.69
C VAL A 127 -2.24 23.58 -7.93
N HIS A 128 -2.56 23.16 -6.70
CA HIS A 128 -1.64 22.38 -5.87
C HIS A 128 -1.67 20.90 -6.26
N VAL A 129 -0.50 20.33 -6.57
CA VAL A 129 -0.40 18.98 -7.16
C VAL A 129 0.50 18.07 -6.34
N ALA A 130 0.00 16.87 -6.04
CA ALA A 130 0.81 15.75 -5.59
C ALA A 130 1.04 14.77 -6.74
N LEU A 131 2.31 14.43 -6.99
CA LEU A 131 2.71 13.34 -7.87
C LEU A 131 3.12 12.14 -7.01
N VAL A 132 2.31 11.10 -6.97
CA VAL A 132 2.48 9.92 -6.11
C VAL A 132 3.07 8.78 -6.92
N GLU A 133 4.31 8.39 -6.61
CA GLU A 133 5.09 7.39 -7.33
C GLU A 133 5.35 6.15 -6.46
N PRO A 134 4.92 4.95 -6.89
CA PRO A 134 5.19 3.71 -6.17
C PRO A 134 6.68 3.38 -6.03
N LYS A 135 7.53 3.83 -6.95
CA LYS A 135 8.97 3.56 -7.00
C LYS A 135 9.79 4.79 -6.58
N ARG A 136 11.08 4.80 -6.94
CA ARG A 136 12.07 5.81 -6.53
C ARG A 136 12.45 6.81 -7.63
N HIS A 137 11.91 6.60 -8.84
CA HIS A 137 12.33 7.32 -10.04
C HIS A 137 11.08 7.77 -10.81
N ILE A 138 11.16 8.94 -11.42
CA ILE A 138 10.10 9.50 -12.28
C ILE A 138 10.50 9.47 -13.75
N GLY A 139 9.51 9.50 -14.65
CA GLY A 139 9.66 9.48 -16.11
C GLY A 139 9.32 8.13 -16.77
N GLY A 140 9.14 7.07 -15.98
CA GLY A 140 8.78 5.74 -16.48
C GLY A 140 9.79 5.19 -17.48
N MET A 141 9.32 4.60 -18.59
CA MET A 141 10.13 4.03 -19.66
C MET A 141 11.17 5.01 -20.23
N VAL A 142 10.82 6.29 -20.35
CA VAL A 142 11.70 7.33 -20.91
C VAL A 142 12.97 7.51 -20.06
N SER A 143 12.83 7.44 -18.73
CA SER A 143 13.94 7.45 -17.78
C SER A 143 14.39 6.06 -17.31
N GLY A 144 13.73 5.00 -17.79
CA GLY A 144 13.91 3.61 -17.37
C GLY A 144 14.71 2.74 -18.34
N GLY A 145 15.26 3.31 -19.41
CA GLY A 145 16.09 2.58 -20.40
C GLY A 145 15.46 2.39 -21.78
N LEU A 146 14.24 2.89 -22.01
CA LEU A 146 13.54 2.85 -23.30
C LEU A 146 13.46 4.27 -23.87
N SER A 147 14.62 4.81 -24.22
CA SER A 147 14.77 6.23 -24.57
C SER A 147 14.76 6.54 -26.06
N THR A 148 14.65 5.52 -26.91
CA THR A 148 14.45 5.70 -28.35
C THR A 148 12.98 6.03 -28.61
N THR A 149 12.75 7.15 -29.29
CA THR A 149 11.40 7.68 -29.50
C THR A 149 10.87 7.25 -30.86
N ASP A 150 9.65 6.71 -30.88
CA ASP A 150 8.94 6.41 -32.13
C ASP A 150 8.36 7.71 -32.72
N ILE A 151 9.18 8.41 -33.51
CA ILE A 151 8.90 9.78 -33.96
C ILE A 151 7.91 9.82 -35.13
N GLY A 152 7.97 8.83 -36.04
CA GLY A 152 7.20 8.86 -37.29
C GLY A 152 7.42 10.19 -38.04
N ASN A 153 6.39 11.04 -38.07
CA ASN A 153 6.51 12.41 -38.57
C ASN A 153 6.83 13.40 -37.44
N ALA A 154 8.10 13.82 -37.32
CA ALA A 154 8.56 14.76 -36.31
C ALA A 154 7.79 16.11 -36.29
N SER A 155 7.22 16.54 -37.42
CA SER A 155 6.55 17.85 -37.50
C SER A 155 5.26 17.94 -36.69
N VAL A 156 4.69 16.80 -36.26
CA VAL A 156 3.46 16.76 -35.46
C VAL A 156 3.74 16.69 -33.95
N ILE A 157 4.99 16.54 -33.55
CA ILE A 157 5.41 16.41 -32.15
C ILE A 157 5.83 17.79 -31.63
N GLY A 158 5.01 18.38 -30.76
CA GLY A 158 5.20 19.72 -30.20
C GLY A 158 4.97 19.80 -28.70
N GLY A 159 4.74 21.01 -28.20
CA GLY A 159 4.38 21.28 -26.80
C GLY A 159 5.40 20.76 -25.79
N TYR A 160 4.90 20.19 -24.69
CA TYR A 160 5.74 19.66 -23.61
C TYR A 160 6.72 18.58 -24.06
N VAL A 161 6.40 17.79 -25.08
CA VAL A 161 7.32 16.78 -25.62
C VAL A 161 8.55 17.48 -26.20
N GLN A 162 8.35 18.52 -27.01
CA GLN A 162 9.46 19.29 -27.57
C GLN A 162 10.25 20.05 -26.49
N GLU A 163 9.60 20.50 -25.41
CA GLU A 163 10.26 21.07 -24.25
C GLU A 163 11.23 20.06 -23.59
N ILE A 164 10.77 18.82 -23.35
CA ILE A 164 11.60 17.76 -22.76
C ILE A 164 12.86 17.52 -23.60
N TYR A 165 12.71 17.33 -24.92
CA TYR A 165 13.84 17.04 -25.80
C TYR A 165 14.78 18.24 -25.97
N ARG A 166 14.28 19.48 -25.98
CA ARG A 166 15.14 20.67 -25.98
C ARG A 166 15.92 20.82 -24.68
N ARG A 167 15.27 20.60 -23.53
CA ARG A 167 15.96 20.60 -22.23
C ARG A 167 17.04 19.52 -22.18
N GLY A 168 16.74 18.34 -22.69
CA GLY A 168 17.70 17.26 -22.85
C GLY A 168 18.85 17.60 -23.79
N ALA A 169 18.56 18.21 -24.94
CA ALA A 169 19.56 18.66 -25.91
C ALA A 169 20.54 19.69 -25.32
N ALA A 170 20.04 20.58 -24.45
CA ALA A 170 20.88 21.55 -23.75
C ALA A 170 21.97 20.90 -22.89
N TYR A 171 21.76 19.70 -22.35
CA TYR A 171 22.81 18.95 -21.62
C TYR A 171 23.99 18.56 -22.51
N TYR A 172 23.74 18.36 -23.80
CA TYR A 172 24.75 18.01 -24.79
C TYR A 172 25.31 19.23 -25.53
N ASN A 173 24.87 20.45 -25.20
CA ASN A 173 25.17 21.68 -25.94
C ASN A 173 24.81 21.60 -27.43
N ILE A 174 23.68 20.98 -27.76
CA ILE A 174 23.13 20.92 -29.12
C ILE A 174 21.72 21.50 -29.14
N ASP A 175 21.25 21.91 -30.32
CA ASP A 175 19.95 22.58 -30.45
C ASP A 175 18.77 21.63 -30.18
N PHE A 176 18.90 20.36 -30.58
CA PHE A 176 17.83 19.39 -30.48
C PHE A 176 18.32 17.93 -30.61
N THR A 177 17.69 17.00 -29.91
CA THR A 177 17.88 15.55 -30.08
C THR A 177 16.59 14.81 -29.75
N TRP A 178 16.30 13.70 -30.44
CA TRP A 178 15.21 12.78 -30.08
C TRP A 178 15.66 11.62 -29.19
N TYR A 179 16.91 11.66 -28.76
CA TYR A 179 17.55 10.66 -27.92
C TYR A 179 17.93 11.31 -26.59
N LEU A 180 17.51 10.69 -25.49
CA LEU A 180 17.85 11.10 -24.13
C LEU A 180 18.39 9.91 -23.36
N GLU A 181 19.58 10.02 -22.78
CA GLU A 181 20.01 8.98 -21.85
C GLU A 181 19.05 8.93 -20.64
N PRO A 182 18.77 7.74 -20.07
CA PRO A 182 17.76 7.59 -19.02
C PRO A 182 17.95 8.54 -17.82
N HIS A 183 19.19 8.75 -17.40
CA HIS A 183 19.52 9.66 -16.30
C HIS A 183 19.30 11.14 -16.65
N ILE A 184 19.49 11.54 -17.91
CA ILE A 184 19.21 12.90 -18.39
C ILE A 184 17.71 13.11 -18.49
N ALA A 185 16.96 12.12 -19.00
CA ALA A 185 15.51 12.17 -19.02
C ALA A 185 14.93 12.32 -17.60
N GLU A 186 15.40 11.50 -16.65
CA GLU A 186 15.01 11.63 -15.24
C GLU A 186 15.35 13.01 -14.69
N LYS A 187 16.54 13.54 -15.00
CA LYS A 187 16.92 14.88 -14.56
C LYS A 187 16.01 15.96 -15.13
N VAL A 188 15.70 15.92 -16.43
CA VAL A 188 14.78 16.86 -17.09
C VAL A 188 13.41 16.81 -16.41
N PHE A 189 12.87 15.62 -16.15
CA PHE A 189 11.61 15.49 -15.43
C PHE A 189 11.67 16.07 -14.02
N ASN A 190 12.75 15.79 -13.27
CA ASN A 190 12.95 16.35 -11.93
C ASN A 190 13.04 17.88 -11.95
N ASP A 191 13.77 18.46 -12.91
CA ASP A 191 13.87 19.91 -13.07
C ASP A 191 12.47 20.50 -13.36
N MET A 192 11.69 19.90 -14.26
CA MET A 192 10.35 20.37 -14.61
C MET A 192 9.36 20.30 -13.44
N VAL A 193 9.35 19.22 -12.64
CA VAL A 193 8.46 19.13 -11.46
C VAL A 193 8.86 20.12 -10.38
N ASN A 194 10.16 20.31 -10.15
CA ASN A 194 10.67 21.27 -9.17
C ASN A 194 10.34 22.71 -9.57
N GLU A 195 10.58 23.09 -10.83
CA GLU A 195 10.25 24.42 -11.36
C GLU A 195 8.74 24.71 -11.30
N ALA A 196 7.90 23.70 -11.51
CA ALA A 196 6.46 23.84 -11.45
C ALA A 196 5.90 23.83 -10.01
N GLY A 197 6.71 23.50 -8.99
CA GLY A 197 6.25 23.39 -7.60
C GLY A 197 5.38 22.16 -7.33
N VAL A 198 5.59 21.06 -8.07
CA VAL A 198 4.91 19.78 -7.83
C VAL A 198 5.55 19.05 -6.65
N GLU A 199 4.75 18.63 -5.66
CA GLU A 199 5.25 17.78 -4.58
C GLU A 199 5.28 16.31 -5.03
N VAL A 200 6.46 15.69 -5.02
CA VAL A 200 6.65 14.30 -5.44
C VAL A 200 6.78 13.37 -4.23
N PHE A 201 5.96 12.32 -4.20
CA PHE A 201 5.91 11.30 -3.15
C PHE A 201 6.42 9.96 -3.68
N TYR A 202 7.70 9.69 -3.44
CA TYR A 202 8.32 8.41 -3.80
C TYR A 202 7.95 7.28 -2.84
N ASN A 203 8.19 6.04 -3.26
CA ASN A 203 7.91 4.81 -2.50
C ASN A 203 6.49 4.78 -1.91
N SER A 204 5.52 5.35 -2.64
CA SER A 204 4.16 5.58 -2.17
C SER A 204 3.18 4.73 -2.99
N ARG A 205 3.31 3.40 -2.87
CA ARG A 205 2.43 2.43 -3.52
C ARG A 205 1.03 2.50 -2.93
N LEU A 206 0.00 2.49 -3.77
CA LEU A 206 -1.40 2.44 -3.37
C LEU A 206 -1.73 1.12 -2.67
N LYS A 207 -2.48 1.17 -1.56
CA LYS A 207 -2.97 -0.06 -0.91
C LYS A 207 -3.95 -0.79 -1.83
N GLU A 208 -3.71 -2.08 -2.03
CA GLU A 208 -4.61 -2.93 -2.82
C GLU A 208 -6.01 -3.06 -2.18
N GLN A 209 -6.06 -3.15 -0.85
CA GLN A 209 -7.31 -3.25 -0.09
C GLN A 209 -7.63 -1.93 0.60
N ASN A 210 -8.85 -1.43 0.38
CA ASN A 210 -9.35 -0.19 0.98
C ASN A 210 -8.46 1.04 0.71
N GLY A 211 -7.61 0.99 -0.32
CA GLY A 211 -6.74 2.10 -0.71
C GLY A 211 -7.47 3.23 -1.43
N VAL A 212 -8.64 2.97 -2.01
CA VAL A 212 -9.43 3.98 -2.72
C VAL A 212 -10.77 4.16 -2.01
N MET A 213 -11.05 5.40 -1.58
CA MET A 213 -12.36 5.78 -1.05
C MET A 213 -13.13 6.53 -2.14
N LYS A 214 -14.38 6.13 -2.35
CA LYS A 214 -15.29 6.77 -3.29
C LYS A 214 -16.55 7.27 -2.60
N GLN A 215 -17.10 8.37 -3.08
CA GLN A 215 -18.41 8.89 -2.70
C GLN A 215 -19.16 9.33 -3.96
N GLY A 216 -20.37 8.81 -4.16
CA GLY A 216 -21.20 9.15 -5.33
C GLY A 216 -20.50 8.91 -6.68
N GLY A 217 -19.70 7.83 -6.78
CA GLY A 217 -18.94 7.49 -7.99
C GLY A 217 -17.65 8.29 -8.19
N LYS A 218 -17.33 9.25 -7.32
CA LYS A 218 -16.10 10.05 -7.37
C LYS A 218 -15.09 9.52 -6.38
N ILE A 219 -13.81 9.45 -6.76
CA ILE A 219 -12.72 9.21 -5.83
C ILE A 219 -12.58 10.44 -4.92
N VAL A 220 -12.56 10.23 -3.60
CA VAL A 220 -12.38 11.30 -2.61
C VAL A 220 -11.01 11.24 -1.95
N SER A 221 -10.44 10.04 -1.84
CA SER A 221 -9.09 9.87 -1.31
C SER A 221 -8.43 8.58 -1.78
N ILE A 222 -7.11 8.61 -1.89
CA ILE A 222 -6.28 7.40 -2.04
C ILE A 222 -5.35 7.24 -0.83
N THR A 223 -5.08 6.02 -0.40
CA THR A 223 -4.22 5.70 0.74
C THR A 223 -3.13 4.73 0.33
N THR A 224 -1.88 5.11 0.59
CA THR A 224 -0.69 4.34 0.23
C THR A 224 -0.25 3.42 1.37
N GLU A 225 0.58 2.42 1.05
CA GLU A 225 1.06 1.39 1.97
C GLU A 225 1.82 1.98 3.17
N ASN A 226 2.50 3.11 2.97
CA ASN A 226 3.16 3.89 4.02
C ASN A 226 2.19 4.71 4.90
N ASN A 227 0.87 4.43 4.83
CA ASN A 227 -0.20 5.07 5.62
C ASN A 227 -0.33 6.59 5.41
N VAL A 228 0.03 7.08 4.23
CA VAL A 228 -0.29 8.44 3.78
C VAL A 228 -1.59 8.41 2.98
N THR A 229 -2.49 9.33 3.27
CA THR A 229 -3.75 9.51 2.55
C THR A 229 -3.74 10.83 1.82
N PHE A 230 -4.01 10.77 0.53
CA PHE A 230 -4.12 11.93 -0.34
C PHE A 230 -5.59 12.17 -0.66
N GLN A 231 -6.10 13.34 -0.27
CA GLN A 231 -7.42 13.83 -0.67
C GLN A 231 -7.25 14.88 -1.77
N ALA A 232 -8.09 14.79 -2.80
CA ALA A 232 -8.06 15.73 -3.91
C ALA A 232 -9.42 15.90 -4.59
N LYS A 233 -9.54 16.96 -5.38
CA LYS A 233 -10.73 17.23 -6.21
C LYS A 233 -10.68 16.43 -7.51
N VAL A 234 -9.47 16.18 -8.01
CA VAL A 234 -9.21 15.41 -9.24
C VAL A 234 -8.13 14.38 -8.97
N PHE A 235 -8.35 13.17 -9.48
CA PHE A 235 -7.38 12.09 -9.48
C PHE A 235 -7.06 11.71 -10.93
N ILE A 236 -5.78 11.58 -11.24
CA ILE A 236 -5.29 11.14 -12.55
C ILE A 236 -4.52 9.84 -12.33
N ASP A 237 -4.92 8.78 -13.04
CA ASP A 237 -4.14 7.57 -13.15
C ASP A 237 -3.17 7.70 -14.33
N ALA A 238 -1.89 7.61 -14.04
CA ALA A 238 -0.82 7.62 -15.02
C ALA A 238 0.16 6.45 -14.79
N THR A 239 -0.30 5.34 -14.21
CA THR A 239 0.46 4.08 -14.22
C THR A 239 0.35 3.39 -15.59
N TYR A 240 1.19 2.39 -15.84
CA TYR A 240 1.13 1.67 -17.12
C TYR A 240 -0.10 0.78 -17.22
N GLU A 241 -0.51 0.22 -16.08
CA GLU A 241 -1.55 -0.79 -15.98
C GLU A 241 -2.92 -0.22 -15.59
N GLY A 242 -2.99 1.07 -15.22
CA GLY A 242 -4.24 1.70 -14.75
C GLY A 242 -4.63 1.22 -13.35
N ASP A 243 -3.66 1.14 -12.44
CA ASP A 243 -3.81 0.57 -11.10
C ASP A 243 -4.85 1.32 -10.25
N LEU A 244 -4.85 2.65 -10.31
CA LEU A 244 -5.81 3.47 -9.59
C LEU A 244 -7.21 3.32 -10.20
N MET A 245 -7.34 3.26 -11.52
CA MET A 245 -8.60 2.98 -12.19
C MET A 245 -9.15 1.61 -11.81
N ALA A 246 -8.30 0.58 -11.78
CA ALA A 246 -8.66 -0.76 -11.36
C ALA A 246 -9.16 -0.79 -9.91
N PHE A 247 -8.41 -0.21 -8.97
CA PHE A 247 -8.83 -0.15 -7.56
C PHE A 247 -10.01 0.79 -7.30
N ALA A 248 -10.24 1.77 -8.18
CA ALA A 248 -11.46 2.56 -8.20
C ALA A 248 -12.66 1.81 -8.81
N GLY A 249 -12.50 0.58 -9.30
CA GLY A 249 -13.57 -0.22 -9.90
C GLY A 249 -14.10 0.37 -11.20
N VAL A 250 -13.23 1.03 -11.98
CA VAL A 250 -13.57 1.46 -13.34
C VAL A 250 -13.71 0.22 -14.22
N SER A 251 -14.81 0.14 -14.97
CA SER A 251 -15.02 -0.95 -15.93
C SER A 251 -14.05 -0.84 -17.10
N TYR A 252 -13.52 -1.98 -17.54
CA TYR A 252 -12.62 -2.07 -18.69
C TYR A 252 -13.02 -3.26 -19.57
N ILE A 253 -12.46 -3.29 -20.78
CA ILE A 253 -12.65 -4.36 -21.77
C ILE A 253 -11.27 -4.93 -22.11
N VAL A 254 -11.22 -6.22 -22.39
CA VAL A 254 -10.01 -6.91 -22.86
C VAL A 254 -10.27 -7.46 -24.25
N GLY A 255 -9.31 -7.32 -25.15
CA GLY A 255 -9.40 -7.77 -26.54
C GLY A 255 -9.82 -6.67 -27.51
N ARG A 256 -10.27 -7.06 -28.71
CA ARG A 256 -10.79 -6.14 -29.73
C ARG A 256 -12.30 -6.26 -29.78
N GLU A 257 -12.99 -5.17 -29.49
CA GLU A 257 -14.44 -5.06 -29.59
C GLU A 257 -14.92 -5.05 -31.05
N GLY A 258 -16.09 -5.66 -31.27
CA GLY A 258 -16.77 -5.65 -32.55
C GLY A 258 -17.67 -4.44 -32.72
N GLN A 259 -17.89 -4.02 -33.97
CA GLN A 259 -18.86 -2.98 -34.30
C GLN A 259 -20.25 -3.28 -33.71
N SER A 260 -20.65 -4.55 -33.62
CA SER A 260 -21.93 -4.96 -33.04
C SER A 260 -22.09 -4.66 -31.54
N GLN A 261 -20.99 -4.48 -30.80
CA GLN A 261 -21.03 -4.26 -29.35
C GLN A 261 -21.38 -2.81 -28.98
N TYR A 262 -20.88 -1.83 -29.74
CA TYR A 262 -21.05 -0.40 -29.45
C TYR A 262 -21.58 0.44 -30.62
N GLY A 263 -21.78 -0.16 -31.79
CA GLY A 263 -22.17 0.55 -33.00
C GLY A 263 -21.06 1.40 -33.63
N GLU A 264 -19.80 1.22 -33.21
CA GLU A 264 -18.69 2.05 -33.67
C GLU A 264 -18.16 1.60 -35.05
N SER A 265 -18.28 2.48 -36.05
CA SER A 265 -17.87 2.20 -37.44
C SER A 265 -16.37 1.94 -37.61
N ARG A 266 -15.56 2.34 -36.62
CA ARG A 266 -14.10 2.17 -36.60
C ARG A 266 -13.62 1.15 -35.57
N ALA A 267 -14.52 0.33 -35.00
CA ALA A 267 -14.19 -0.70 -34.04
C ALA A 267 -13.07 -1.65 -34.52
N GLY A 268 -12.37 -2.26 -33.56
CA GLY A 268 -11.26 -3.19 -33.82
C GLY A 268 -11.64 -4.40 -34.68
N ILE A 269 -12.88 -4.86 -34.60
CA ILE A 269 -13.46 -5.90 -35.46
C ILE A 269 -14.65 -5.32 -36.23
N ARG A 270 -14.55 -5.32 -37.57
CA ARG A 270 -15.56 -4.82 -38.50
C ARG A 270 -16.16 -6.00 -39.27
N LYS A 271 -17.13 -6.68 -38.69
CA LYS A 271 -17.90 -7.75 -39.34
C LYS A 271 -19.37 -7.58 -39.02
#